data_AF-A0A9Q0PSV4-F1
#
_entry.id   AF-A0A9Q0PSV4-F1
#
_cell.length_a   1.000
_cell.length_b   1.000
_cell.length_c   1.000
_cell.angle_alpha   90.00
_cell.angle_beta   90.00
_cell.angle_gamma   90.00
#
_symmetry.space_group_name_H-M   'P 1'
#
loop_
_entity.id
_entity.type
_entity.pdbx_description
1 polymer ?
#
loop_
_entity_poly.entity_id
_entity_poly.type
_entity_poly.pdbx_seq_one_letter_code
_entity_poly.pdbx_strand_id
1 'polypeptide(L)' 'FKVHRREPELIKPAKPTPHELKPLSDIDDQEGLRFQIPILQFYRHSSSMQGKDPVEVIREAVAETLVFYYPFA' A
#
# COMPACT_ATOMS: atom_id res chain seq x y z
N PHE A 1 -23.14 5.31 -11.50
CA PHE A 1 -22.79 4.68 -10.21
C PHE A 1 -22.41 5.77 -9.22
N LYS A 2 -22.76 5.63 -7.93
CA LYS A 2 -22.44 6.63 -6.88
C LYS A 2 -21.66 5.92 -5.78
N VAL A 3 -20.45 6.39 -5.51
CA VAL A 3 -19.61 5.92 -4.39
C VAL A 3 -19.51 6.97 -3.33
N HIS A 4 -19.47 6.52 -2.08
CA HIS A 4 -19.03 7.34 -0.96
C HIS A 4 -17.52 7.13 -0.79
N ARG A 5 -16.77 8.22 -0.86
CA ARG A 5 -15.33 8.24 -0.59
C ARG A 5 -15.13 8.79 0.81
N ARG A 6 -14.20 8.21 1.57
CA ARG A 6 -13.68 8.79 2.80
C ARG A 6 -12.44 9.64 2.46
N GLU A 7 -12.03 10.46 3.41
CA GLU A 7 -10.75 11.17 3.30
C GLU A 7 -9.58 10.16 3.22
N PRO A 8 -8.54 10.45 2.42
CA PRO A 8 -7.34 9.62 2.37
C PRO A 8 -6.62 9.59 3.72
N GLU A 9 -5.96 8.47 4.01
CA GLU A 9 -5.19 8.28 5.24
C GLU A 9 -3.77 7.81 4.91
N LEU A 10 -2.77 8.37 5.59
CA LEU A 10 -1.37 7.95 5.46
C LEU A 10 -1.08 6.83 6.47
N ILE A 11 -0.71 5.65 5.97
CA ILE A 11 -0.35 4.51 6.81
C ILE A 11 1.16 4.50 7.00
N LYS A 12 1.60 4.57 8.26
CA LYS A 12 3.02 4.49 8.61
C LYS A 12 3.45 3.04 8.83
N PRO A 13 4.75 2.70 8.65
CA PRO A 13 5.27 1.41 9.04
C PRO A 13 4.99 1.11 10.53
N ALA A 14 4.68 -0.14 10.85
CA ALA A 14 4.35 -0.57 12.21
C ALA A 14 5.53 -0.43 13.19
N LYS A 15 6.76 -0.32 12.68
CA LYS A 15 8.00 -0.13 13.43
C LYS A 15 8.90 0.87 12.70
N PRO A 16 9.82 1.55 13.39
CA PRO A 16 10.81 2.40 12.73
C PRO A 16 11.58 1.65 11.65
N THR A 17 11.78 2.31 10.51
CA THR A 17 12.50 1.76 9.35
C THR A 17 13.82 2.52 9.14
N PRO A 18 14.79 1.93 8.43
CA PRO A 18 16.02 2.64 8.08
C PRO A 18 15.73 3.91 7.27
N HIS A 19 16.40 5.00 7.63
CA HIS A 19 16.36 6.26 6.88
C HIS A 19 17.55 6.34 5.92
N GLU A 20 17.57 5.44 4.93
CA GLU A 20 18.60 5.42 3.90
C GLU A 20 18.06 5.89 2.55
N LEU A 21 18.96 6.41 1.72
CA LEU A 21 18.67 6.73 0.33
C LEU A 21 19.06 5.55 -0.55
N LYS A 22 18.13 5.06 -1.36
CA LYS A 22 18.41 4.07 -2.39
C LYS A 22 18.74 4.78 -3.70
N PRO A 23 19.92 4.58 -4.29
CA PRO A 23 20.23 5.13 -5.60
C PRO A 23 19.32 4.50 -6.65
N LEU A 24 18.84 5.34 -7.57
CA LEU A 24 18.08 4.89 -8.72
C LEU A 24 19.03 4.32 -9.77
N SER A 25 18.66 3.19 -10.37
CA SER A 25 19.39 2.62 -11.51
C SER A 25 19.00 3.31 -12.82
N ASP A 26 19.74 3.04 -13.89
CA ASP A 26 19.40 3.49 -15.26
C ASP A 26 18.00 3.04 -15.70
N ILE A 27 17.47 1.95 -15.12
CA ILE A 27 16.10 1.48 -15.38
C ILE A 27 15.09 2.36 -14.64
N ASP A 28 15.36 2.72 -13.39
CA ASP A 28 14.46 3.52 -12.55
C ASP A 28 14.39 4.99 -13.00
N ASP A 29 15.43 5.51 -13.66
CA ASP A 29 15.48 6.90 -14.15
C ASP A 29 14.82 7.12 -15.53
N GLN A 30 14.18 6.09 -16.10
CA GLN A 30 13.45 6.26 -17.34
C GLN A 30 12.22 7.15 -17.12
N GLU A 31 12.22 8.35 -17.70
CA GLU A 31 11.10 9.31 -17.62
C GLU A 31 9.74 8.69 -17.96
N GLY A 32 9.71 7.76 -18.91
CA GLY A 32 8.51 7.03 -19.32
C GLY A 32 7.89 6.16 -18.22
N LEU A 33 8.62 5.84 -17.16
CA LEU A 33 8.17 5.06 -16.00
C LEU A 33 7.72 5.94 -14.81
N ARG A 34 7.78 7.26 -14.93
CA ARG A 34 7.35 8.21 -13.88
C ARG A 34 5.82 8.39 -13.85
N PHE A 35 5.11 7.28 -13.67
CA PHE A 35 3.65 7.24 -13.49
C PHE A 35 3.25 6.21 -12.44
N GLN A 36 2.06 6.37 -11.87
CA GLN A 36 1.50 5.35 -10.98
C GLN A 36 0.85 4.24 -11.81
N ILE A 37 1.29 2.99 -11.62
CA ILE A 37 0.68 1.83 -12.28
C ILE A 37 -0.66 1.52 -11.60
N PRO A 38 -1.81 1.68 -12.27
CA PRO A 38 -3.09 1.36 -11.66
C PRO A 38 -3.32 -0.16 -11.71
N ILE A 39 -3.59 -0.77 -10.56
CA ILE A 39 -3.95 -2.20 -10.47
C ILE A 39 -5.26 -2.36 -9.71
N LEU A 40 -6.15 -3.22 -10.22
CA LEU A 40 -7.42 -3.58 -9.59
C LEU A 40 -7.45 -5.10 -9.34
N GLN A 41 -7.64 -5.49 -8.10
CA GLN A 41 -7.82 -6.89 -7.69
C GLN A 41 -9.25 -7.13 -7.23
N PHE A 42 -9.90 -8.17 -7.78
CA PHE A 42 -11.25 -8.58 -7.41
C PHE A 42 -11.19 -9.86 -6.59
N TYR A 43 -11.80 -9.83 -5.40
CA TYR A 43 -11.86 -10.98 -4.50
C TYR A 43 -13.30 -11.45 -4.35
N ARG A 44 -13.50 -12.78 -4.30
CA ARG A 44 -14.79 -13.36 -3.92
C ARG A 44 -14.98 -13.23 -2.41
N HIS A 45 -16.24 -13.23 -1.97
CA HIS A 45 -16.57 -13.31 -0.55
C HIS A 45 -15.91 -14.54 0.09
N SER A 46 -15.33 -14.34 1.29
CA SER A 46 -14.67 -15.39 2.07
C SER A 46 -15.28 -15.46 3.46
N SER A 47 -15.67 -16.66 3.90
CA SER A 47 -16.22 -16.87 5.25
C SER A 47 -15.24 -16.49 6.36
N SER A 48 -13.93 -16.53 6.09
CA SER A 48 -12.89 -16.11 7.04
C SER A 48 -12.88 -14.60 7.35
N MET A 49 -13.56 -13.79 6.54
CA MET A 49 -13.72 -12.34 6.73
C MET A 49 -15.01 -12.00 7.49
N GLN A 50 -15.81 -13.00 7.87
CA GLN A 50 -17.05 -12.77 8.60
C GLN A 50 -16.77 -12.02 9.92
N GLY A 51 -17.43 -10.87 10.09
CA GLY A 51 -17.30 -10.05 11.30
C GLY A 51 -16.02 -9.22 11.41
N LYS A 52 -15.13 -9.23 10.42
CA LYS A 52 -13.94 -8.38 10.37
C LYS A 52 -14.20 -7.11 9.57
N ASP A 53 -13.69 -5.96 10.03
CA ASP A 53 -13.64 -4.76 9.20
C ASP A 53 -12.49 -4.88 8.20
N PRO A 54 -12.75 -4.94 6.88
CA PRO A 54 -11.69 -5.00 5.88
C PRO A 54 -10.76 -3.78 5.94
N VAL A 55 -11.24 -2.62 6.39
CA VAL A 55 -10.41 -1.41 6.49
C VAL A 55 -9.34 -1.57 7.56
N GLU A 56 -9.69 -2.12 8.73
CA GLU A 56 -8.73 -2.39 9.81
C GLU A 56 -7.71 -3.45 9.38
N VAL A 57 -8.19 -4.56 8.80
CA VAL A 57 -7.32 -5.65 8.34
C VAL A 57 -6.31 -5.17 7.30
N ILE A 58 -6.74 -4.38 6.31
CA ILE A 58 -5.83 -3.84 5.28
C ILE A 58 -4.84 -2.85 5.90
N ARG A 59 -5.30 -1.98 6.80
CA ARG A 59 -4.45 -0.98 7.47
C ARG A 59 -3.32 -1.64 8.26
N GLU A 60 -3.64 -2.64 9.08
CA GLU A 60 -2.66 -3.38 9.88
C GLU A 60 -1.67 -4.12 8.99
N ALA A 61 -2.18 -4.86 7.99
CA ALA A 61 -1.34 -5.62 7.08
C ALA A 61 -0.38 -4.72 6.28
N VAL A 62 -0.85 -3.55 5.81
CA VAL A 62 0.00 -2.58 5.11
C VAL A 62 1.07 -2.03 6.05
N ALA A 63 0.71 -1.62 7.28
CA ALA A 63 1.67 -1.11 8.25
C ALA A 63 2.78 -2.12 8.57
N GLU A 64 2.43 -3.40 8.77
CA GLU A 64 3.40 -4.48 9.00
C GLU A 64 4.28 -4.73 7.76
N THR A 65 3.68 -4.74 6.57
CA THR A 65 4.40 -4.96 5.30
C THR A 65 5.39 -3.84 5.00
N LEU A 66 5.03 -2.58 5.30
CA LEU A 66 5.90 -1.42 5.09
C LEU A 66 7.19 -1.46 5.92
N VAL A 67 7.30 -2.30 6.96
CA VAL A 67 8.58 -2.52 7.65
C VAL A 67 9.62 -3.14 6.70
N PHE A 68 9.19 -4.06 5.85
CA PHE A 68 10.05 -4.74 4.87
C PHE A 68 10.15 -3.97 3.56
N TYR A 69 9.07 -3.29 3.18
CA TYR A 69 8.94 -2.49 1.96
C TYR A 69 9.02 -0.98 2.25
N TYR A 70 9.92 -0.58 3.16
CA TYR A 70 10.03 0.80 3.64
C TYR A 70 10.20 1.90 2.58
N PRO A 71 10.75 1.66 1.36
CA PRO A 71 10.77 2.69 0.32
C PRO A 71 9.38 3.08 -0.22
N PHE A 72 8.32 2.34 0.12
CA PHE A 72 6.93 2.66 -0.25
C PHE A 72 6.21 3.56 0.78
N ALA A 73 6.83 3.87 1.92
CA ALA A 73 6.24 4.67 3.00
C ALA A 73 6.55 6.17 2.90
#